data_AF-A0A535FZ97-F1
#
_entry.id   AF-A0A535FZ97-F1
#
_cell.length_a   1.000
_cell.length_b   1.000
_cell.length_c   1.000
_cell.angle_alpha   90.00
_cell.angle_beta   90.00
_cell.angle_gamma   90.00
#
_symmetry.space_group_name_H-M   'P 1'
#
loop_
_entity.id
_entity.type
_entity.pdbx_description
1 polymer ?
#
loop_
_entity_poly.entity_id
_entity_poly.type
_entity_poly.pdbx_seq_one_letter_code
_entity_poly.pdbx_strand_id
1 'polypeptide(L)'
;MMQSQTYNTKRVHLSRWQIFLHARKTFRLIGALVTDRRISLWRKVLFFGTIGGLLVLLLFPDLFNETFLSTIFPLIGTVAGVPIDAGFDWAAFALVALNLFKFFPAELVAEHYQRIFREQ
;
A
#
# COMPACT_ATOMS: atom_id res chain seq x y z
N MET A 1 -26.74 41.18 6.82
CA MET A 1 -27.17 40.05 5.96
C MET A 1 -26.07 39.01 5.99
N MET A 2 -26.33 37.86 6.61
CA MET A 2 -25.34 36.80 6.84
C MET A 2 -25.71 35.62 5.93
N GLN A 3 -24.91 35.37 4.89
CA GLN A 3 -25.13 34.26 3.97
C GLN A 3 -24.68 32.96 4.66
N SER A 4 -25.63 32.15 5.10
CA SER A 4 -25.39 30.80 5.59
C SER A 4 -25.01 29.90 4.42
N GLN A 5 -23.71 29.58 4.29
CA GLN A 5 -23.27 28.56 3.34
C GLN A 5 -23.73 27.19 3.82
N THR A 6 -24.71 26.63 3.13
CA THR A 6 -25.17 25.26 3.30
C THR A 6 -24.13 24.33 2.67
N TYR A 7 -23.17 23.88 3.49
CA TYR A 7 -22.28 22.78 3.11
C TYR A 7 -23.14 21.52 2.91
N ASN A 8 -23.46 21.21 1.66
CA ASN A 8 -24.07 19.95 1.26
C ASN A 8 -23.02 18.86 1.43
N THR A 9 -22.84 18.39 2.67
CA THR A 9 -22.06 17.18 2.95
C THR A 9 -22.83 16.00 2.39
N LYS A 10 -22.61 15.73 1.09
CA LYS A 10 -22.94 14.46 0.46
C LYS A 10 -22.19 13.40 1.28
N ARG A 11 -22.88 12.78 2.25
CA ARG A 11 -22.29 11.66 3.00
C ARG A 11 -22.01 10.59 1.97
N VAL A 12 -20.74 10.46 1.59
CA VAL A 12 -20.26 9.32 0.82
C VAL A 12 -20.44 8.14 1.76
N HIS A 13 -21.59 7.47 1.66
CA HIS A 13 -21.85 6.23 2.35
C HIS A 13 -20.89 5.19 1.73
N LEU A 14 -19.68 5.13 2.29
CA LEU A 14 -18.65 4.16 1.95
C LEU A 14 -19.19 2.79 2.35
N SER A 15 -19.96 2.18 1.45
CA SER A 15 -20.39 0.80 1.59
C SER A 15 -19.13 -0.05 1.78
N ARG A 16 -19.11 -0.93 2.78
CA ARG A 16 -17.96 -1.80 3.08
C ARG A 16 -17.50 -2.59 1.85
N TRP A 17 -18.42 -2.85 0.92
CA TRP A 17 -18.17 -3.46 -0.39
C TRP A 17 -17.26 -2.63 -1.30
N GLN A 18 -17.30 -1.30 -1.22
CA GLN A 18 -16.40 -0.44 -1.99
C GLN A 18 -14.94 -0.64 -1.59
N ILE A 19 -14.66 -0.99 -0.33
CA ILE A 19 -13.30 -1.29 0.16
C ILE A 19 -12.79 -2.58 -0.50
N PHE A 20 -13.61 -3.63 -0.55
CA PHE A 20 -13.27 -4.88 -1.23
C PHE A 20 -13.10 -4.69 -2.75
N LEU A 21 -13.96 -3.89 -3.37
CA LEU A 21 -13.82 -3.52 -4.78
C LEU A 21 -12.54 -2.72 -5.03
N HIS A 22 -12.15 -1.85 -4.11
CA HIS A 22 -10.90 -1.10 -4.18
C HIS A 22 -9.70 -2.04 -4.09
N ALA A 23 -9.69 -2.96 -3.13
CA ALA A 23 -8.62 -3.96 -3.00
C ALA A 23 -8.46 -4.77 -4.30
N ARG A 24 -9.56 -5.25 -4.89
CA ARG A 24 -9.53 -5.94 -6.20
C ARG A 24 -8.94 -5.07 -7.31
N LYS A 25 -9.32 -3.79 -7.37
CA LYS A 25 -8.76 -2.84 -8.35
C LYS A 25 -7.27 -2.59 -8.12
N THR A 26 -6.83 -2.51 -6.87
CA THR A 26 -5.41 -2.38 -6.49
C THR A 26 -4.61 -3.60 -6.97
N PHE A 27 -5.11 -4.82 -6.78
CA PHE A 27 -4.45 -6.01 -7.33
C PHE A 27 -4.40 -5.99 -8.87
N ARG A 28 -5.46 -5.53 -9.52
CA ARG A 28 -5.48 -5.36 -10.98
C ARG A 28 -4.46 -4.33 -11.46
N LEU A 29 -4.28 -3.24 -10.70
CA LEU A 29 -3.26 -2.21 -10.95
C LEU A 29 -1.86 -2.78 -10.81
N ILE A 30 -1.58 -3.55 -9.75
CA ILE A 30 -0.29 -4.25 -9.56
C ILE A 30 -0.02 -5.16 -10.75
N GLY A 31 -0.99 -6.01 -11.12
CA GLY A 31 -0.85 -6.93 -12.26
C GLY A 31 -0.55 -6.21 -13.58
N ALA A 32 -1.23 -5.08 -13.83
CA ALA A 32 -1.01 -4.29 -15.02
C ALA A 32 0.39 -3.64 -15.05
N LEU A 33 0.83 -3.07 -13.91
CA LEU A 33 2.18 -2.50 -13.77
C LEU A 33 3.28 -3.56 -13.93
N VAL A 34 3.06 -4.75 -13.36
CA VAL A 34 4.01 -5.86 -13.46
C VAL A 34 4.10 -6.41 -14.88
N THR A 35 3.01 -6.36 -15.64
CA THR A 35 2.98 -6.80 -17.05
C THR A 35 3.52 -5.72 -18.00
N ASP A 36 3.54 -4.44 -17.60
CA ASP A 36 4.06 -3.36 -18.44
C ASP A 36 5.56 -3.52 -18.70
N ARG A 37 5.93 -3.57 -19.98
CA ARG A 37 7.32 -3.71 -20.47
C ARG A 37 8.14 -2.44 -20.26
N ARG A 38 7.51 -1.27 -20.09
CA ARG A 38 8.17 0.02 -19.83
C ARG A 38 8.79 0.06 -18.43
N ILE A 39 8.31 -0.77 -17.50
CA ILE A 39 8.87 -0.86 -16.15
C ILE A 39 10.07 -1.81 -16.16
N SER A 40 11.23 -1.28 -15.75
CA SER A 40 12.47 -2.07 -15.61
C SER A 40 12.27 -3.29 -14.72
N LEU A 41 12.85 -4.43 -15.11
CA LEU A 41 12.81 -5.66 -14.31
C LEU A 41 13.33 -5.46 -12.89
N TRP A 42 14.38 -4.65 -12.69
CA TRP A 42 14.91 -4.31 -11.37
C TRP A 42 13.86 -3.73 -10.42
N ARG A 43 12.99 -2.82 -10.88
CA ARG A 43 11.91 -2.27 -10.04
C ARG A 43 10.88 -3.33 -9.66
N LYS A 44 10.58 -4.27 -10.56
CA LYS A 44 9.69 -5.41 -10.28
C LYS A 44 10.31 -6.33 -9.24
N VAL A 45 11.59 -6.66 -9.41
CA VAL A 45 12.36 -7.47 -8.45
C VAL A 45 12.42 -6.79 -7.08
N LEU A 46 12.67 -5.48 -7.02
CA LEU A 46 12.64 -4.73 -5.76
C LEU A 46 11.27 -4.75 -5.11
N PHE A 47 10.20 -4.55 -5.88
CA PHE A 47 8.83 -4.58 -5.38
C PHE A 47 8.47 -5.97 -4.81
N PHE A 48 8.62 -7.03 -5.61
CA PHE A 48 8.30 -8.39 -5.18
C PHE A 48 9.26 -8.91 -4.13
N GLY A 49 10.54 -8.56 -4.20
CA GLY A 49 11.54 -8.90 -3.20
C GLY A 49 11.23 -8.25 -1.85
N THR A 50 10.81 -6.99 -1.84
CA THR A 50 10.40 -6.32 -0.60
C THR A 50 9.10 -6.92 -0.06
N ILE A 51 8.10 -7.20 -0.91
CA ILE A 51 6.88 -7.90 -0.48
C ILE A 51 7.21 -9.28 0.11
N GLY A 52 8.06 -10.04 -0.57
CA GLY A 52 8.50 -11.36 -0.12
C GLY A 52 9.24 -11.29 1.21
N GLY A 53 10.16 -10.34 1.36
CA GLY A 53 10.86 -10.11 2.63
C GLY A 53 9.91 -9.74 3.77
N LEU A 54 8.93 -8.87 3.52
CA LEU A 54 7.90 -8.51 4.49
C LEU A 54 6.99 -9.69 4.84
N LEU A 55 6.67 -10.57 3.88
CA LEU A 55 5.92 -11.80 4.13
C LEU A 55 6.72 -12.80 4.97
N VAL A 56 8.03 -12.95 4.70
CA VAL A 56 8.90 -13.79 5.52
C VAL A 56 8.96 -13.25 6.95
N LEU A 57 9.08 -11.93 7.11
CA LEU A 57 9.03 -11.26 8.42
C LEU A 57 7.70 -11.51 9.14
N LEU A 58 6.58 -11.48 8.42
CA LEU A 58 5.25 -11.67 8.98
C LEU A 58 4.94 -13.12 9.33
N LEU A 59 5.38 -14.08 8.52
CA LEU A 59 5.08 -15.50 8.69
C LEU A 59 6.09 -16.23 9.60
N PHE A 60 7.32 -15.73 9.67
CA PHE A 60 8.40 -16.33 10.43
C PHE A 60 9.09 -15.28 11.32
N PRO A 61 8.36 -14.68 12.27
CA PRO A 61 8.93 -13.69 13.19
C PRO A 61 10.11 -14.28 13.99
N ASP A 62 10.07 -15.58 14.30
CA ASP A 62 11.11 -16.29 15.05
C ASP A 62 12.46 -16.41 14.31
N LEU A 63 12.49 -16.24 12.97
CA LEU A 63 13.75 -16.20 12.21
C LEU A 63 14.53 -14.90 12.44
N PHE A 64 13.87 -13.87 12.97
CA PHE A 64 14.46 -12.57 13.22
C PHE A 64 14.77 -12.44 14.71
N ASN A 65 16.06 -12.49 15.04
CA ASN A 65 16.54 -12.43 16.41
C ASN A 65 16.08 -11.13 17.11
N GLU A 66 15.90 -11.14 18.43
CA GLU A 66 15.38 -9.99 19.22
C GLU A 66 16.14 -8.67 18.94
N THR A 67 17.42 -8.74 18.60
CA THR A 67 18.28 -7.61 18.25
C THR A 67 17.88 -6.91 16.94
N PHE A 68 17.41 -7.66 15.94
CA PHE A 68 17.00 -7.09 14.64
C PHE A 68 15.67 -6.35 14.77
N LEU A 69 14.71 -6.97 15.47
CA LEU A 69 13.41 -6.36 15.75
C LEU A 69 13.58 -5.10 16.61
N SER A 70 14.37 -5.14 17.68
CA SER A 70 14.57 -3.99 18.58
C SER A 70 15.34 -2.81 17.95
N THR A 71 16.22 -3.04 16.98
CA THR A 71 17.01 -1.97 16.35
C THR A 71 16.30 -1.34 15.17
N ILE A 72 15.62 -2.14 14.34
CA ILE A 72 15.07 -1.67 13.06
C ILE A 72 13.60 -1.25 13.17
N PHE A 73 12.79 -1.89 14.03
CA PHE A 73 11.38 -1.52 14.18
C PHE A 73 11.16 -0.07 14.62
N PRO A 74 11.95 0.53 15.54
CA PRO A 74 11.77 1.93 15.92
C PRO A 74 11.99 2.91 14.75
N LEU A 75 12.95 2.60 13.88
CA LEU A 75 13.25 3.38 12.67
C LEU A 75 12.17 3.24 11.60
N ILE A 76 11.62 2.03 11.42
CA ILE A 76 10.53 1.81 10.47
C ILE A 76 9.22 2.41 11.02
N GLY A 77 8.92 2.25 12.31
CA GLY A 77 7.72 2.78 12.94
C GLY A 77 7.61 4.31 12.85
N THR A 78 8.73 5.02 13.01
CA THR A 78 8.78 6.49 12.86
C THR A 78 8.59 6.96 11.42
N VAL A 79 9.11 6.22 10.43
CA VAL A 79 8.98 6.58 9.00
C VAL A 79 7.64 6.13 8.40
N ALA A 80 7.11 4.99 8.85
CA ALA A 80 5.87 4.41 8.36
C ALA A 80 4.62 4.97 9.07
N GLY A 81 4.77 5.56 10.27
CA GLY A 81 3.66 6.12 11.05
C GLY A 81 2.69 5.07 11.59
N VAL A 82 3.16 3.84 11.80
CA VAL A 82 2.34 2.71 12.27
C VAL A 82 2.81 2.31 13.68
N PRO A 83 1.91 2.19 14.67
CA PRO A 83 2.25 1.62 15.98
C PRO A 83 2.59 0.14 15.80
N ILE A 84 3.87 -0.20 15.91
CA ILE A 84 4.39 -1.58 15.78
C ILE A 84 4.64 -2.21 17.16
N ASP A 85 4.02 -1.64 18.18
CA ASP A 85 4.11 -2.00 19.59
C ASP A 85 3.53 -3.40 19.89
N ALA A 86 2.81 -4.01 18.93
CA ALA A 86 2.31 -5.38 18.99
C ALA A 86 3.05 -6.37 18.06
N GLY A 87 4.13 -5.94 17.39
CA GLY A 87 4.75 -6.70 16.31
C GLY A 87 4.19 -6.34 14.93
N PHE A 88 4.81 -6.87 13.87
CA PHE A 88 4.39 -6.60 12.50
C PHE A 88 3.18 -7.50 12.17
N ASP A 89 2.00 -6.90 11.93
CA ASP A 89 0.76 -7.63 11.63
C ASP A 89 0.30 -7.44 10.16
N TRP A 90 -0.82 -8.06 9.79
CA TRP A 90 -1.39 -7.97 8.43
C TRP A 90 -1.79 -6.54 8.04
N ALA A 91 -2.15 -5.69 8.99
CA ALA A 91 -2.53 -4.29 8.72
C ALA A 91 -1.27 -3.43 8.47
N ALA A 92 -0.23 -3.58 9.29
CA ALA A 92 1.07 -2.96 9.09
C ALA A 92 1.67 -3.40 7.75
N PHE A 93 1.59 -4.69 7.43
CA PHE A 93 1.96 -5.24 6.12
C PHE A 93 1.21 -4.55 4.99
N ALA A 94 -0.12 -4.44 5.08
CA ALA A 94 -0.90 -3.79 4.03
C ALA A 94 -0.50 -2.31 3.83
N LEU A 95 -0.30 -1.55 4.90
CA LEU A 95 0.12 -0.14 4.82
C LEU A 95 1.50 0.02 4.18
N VAL A 96 2.46 -0.81 4.59
CA VAL A 96 3.81 -0.79 4.01
C VAL A 96 3.75 -1.23 2.54
N ALA A 97 3.01 -2.29 2.22
CA ALA A 97 2.84 -2.79 0.86
C ALA A 97 2.24 -1.75 -0.08
N LEU A 98 1.27 -0.95 0.38
CA LEU A 98 0.75 0.19 -0.37
C LEU A 98 1.82 1.29 -0.57
N ASN A 99 2.72 1.49 0.39
CA ASN A 99 3.84 2.42 0.20
C ASN A 99 4.85 1.93 -0.85
N LEU A 100 4.98 0.62 -1.09
CA LEU A 100 5.88 0.05 -2.09
C LEU A 100 5.51 0.44 -3.52
N PHE A 101 4.28 0.94 -3.77
CA PHE A 101 3.93 1.51 -5.08
C PHE A 101 4.86 2.64 -5.51
N LYS A 102 5.54 3.30 -4.57
CA LYS A 102 6.57 4.33 -4.84
C LYS A 102 7.78 3.80 -5.63
N PHE A 103 8.02 2.49 -5.65
CA PHE A 103 9.08 1.91 -6.48
C PHE A 103 8.76 1.96 -7.97
N PHE A 104 7.47 2.01 -8.33
CA PHE A 104 7.04 2.20 -9.70
C PHE A 104 7.05 3.69 -10.07
N PRO A 105 7.40 4.03 -11.33
CA PRO A 105 7.36 5.41 -11.80
C PRO A 105 5.93 5.97 -11.72
N ALA A 106 5.79 7.14 -11.09
CA ALA A 106 4.51 7.73 -10.74
C ALA A 106 3.63 8.00 -11.96
N GLU A 107 4.25 8.29 -13.11
CA GLU A 107 3.57 8.55 -14.38
C GLU A 107 2.84 7.29 -14.88
N LEU A 108 3.50 6.13 -14.83
CA LEU A 108 2.90 4.87 -15.27
C LEU A 108 1.85 4.38 -14.27
N VAL A 109 2.07 4.59 -12.97
CA VAL A 109 1.06 4.30 -11.94
C VAL A 109 -0.19 5.15 -12.17
N ALA A 110 -0.05 6.45 -12.42
CA ALA A 110 -1.16 7.35 -12.71
C ALA A 110 -1.88 6.98 -14.01
N GLU A 111 -1.16 6.61 -15.07
CA GLU A 111 -1.74 6.16 -16.35
C GLU A 111 -2.61 4.91 -16.15
N HIS A 112 -2.07 3.89 -15.48
CA HIS A 112 -2.80 2.65 -15.22
C HIS A 112 -3.94 2.85 -14.22
N TYR A 113 -3.74 3.71 -13.22
CA TYR A 113 -4.78 4.08 -12.27
C TYR A 113 -5.95 4.76 -13.00
N GLN A 114 -5.68 5.76 -13.84
CA GLN A 114 -6.72 6.40 -14.64
C GLN A 114 -7.43 5.39 -15.54
N ARG A 115 -6.70 4.50 -16.21
CA ARG A 115 -7.32 3.46 -17.06
C ARG A 115 -8.26 2.54 -16.25
N ILE A 116 -7.83 2.05 -15.09
CA ILE A 116 -8.59 1.07 -14.29
C ILE A 116 -9.74 1.73 -13.51
N PHE A 117 -9.59 2.98 -13.09
CA PHE A 117 -10.54 3.67 -12.22
C PHE A 117 -11.46 4.65 -12.95
N ARG A 118 -11.15 5.09 -14.19
CA ARG A 118 -12.01 5.97 -15.02
C ARG A 118 -13.08 5.20 -15.80
N GLU A 119 -12.99 3.88 -15.95
CA GLU A 119 -14.04 3.05 -16.58
C GLU A 119 -15.32 2.89 -15.73
N GLN A 120 -15.67 3.89 -14.89
CA GLN A 120 -16.89 3.92 -14.07
C GLN A 120 -17.58 5.28 -14.09
#